data_AF-A0ABD2YGN9-F1
#
_entry.id   AF-A0ABD2YGN9-F1
#
_cell.length_a   1.000
_cell.length_b   1.000
_cell.length_c   1.000
_cell.angle_alpha   90.00
_cell.angle_beta   90.00
_cell.angle_gamma   90.00
#
_symmetry.space_group_name_H-M   'P 1'
#
loop_
_entity.id
_entity.type
_entity.pdbx_description
1 polymer ?
#
loop_
_entity_poly.entity_id
_entity_poly.type
_entity_poly.pdbx_seq_one_letter_code
_entity_poly.pdbx_strand_id
1 'polypeptide(L)'
;MSLVGFLHRLLIAPAIRYFRHLSIYDELTDFSPLTPFIQNQLREVYLTLSSALACMALGYELNLHWKIGGFMSVVVFVGMSASFFFTPRWRQGRRFCILMIAAFRLGFCMYLVISYCLHRIDDMIRDRCGGDSMIIRLIDLFFTMDPSNLSNAFIGAGIVFLCFAMASTLTEERGYMYANGVLLSADVLLYWLSSYASNPYKPNVILGFFFFMLYVAAYSQEMVVQIHHGQTCWAQHAIELFTRIPAFLVHIVCSLIRRQRRADLTNDMV
;
A
#
# COMPACT_ATOMS: atom_id res chain seq x y z
N MET A 1 -7.13 -2.49 -30.38
CA MET A 1 -7.32 -3.35 -29.17
C MET A 1 -7.71 -2.42 -28.03
N SER A 2 -8.91 -2.55 -27.46
CA SER A 2 -9.43 -1.52 -26.52
C SER A 2 -8.55 -1.44 -25.27
N LEU A 3 -8.23 -0.22 -24.85
CA LEU A 3 -7.41 0.09 -23.65
C LEU A 3 -7.92 -0.67 -22.41
N VAL A 4 -9.24 -0.87 -22.34
CA VAL A 4 -9.95 -1.64 -21.32
C VAL A 4 -9.60 -3.14 -21.37
N GLY A 5 -9.55 -3.74 -22.56
CA GLY A 5 -9.17 -5.14 -22.75
C GLY A 5 -7.68 -5.41 -22.52
N PHE A 6 -6.84 -4.38 -22.67
CA PHE A 6 -5.42 -4.40 -22.32
C PHE A 6 -5.22 -4.28 -20.80
N LEU A 7 -5.84 -3.29 -20.14
CA LEU A 7 -5.87 -3.13 -18.68
C LEU A 7 -6.37 -4.39 -17.95
N HIS A 8 -7.44 -5.01 -18.45
CA HIS A 8 -7.99 -6.25 -17.89
C HIS A 8 -7.00 -7.43 -17.95
N ARG A 9 -6.27 -7.60 -19.06
CA ARG A 9 -5.28 -8.69 -19.17
C ARG A 9 -3.97 -8.39 -18.45
N LEU A 10 -3.59 -7.12 -18.36
CA LEU A 10 -2.31 -6.68 -17.82
C LEU A 10 -2.28 -6.70 -16.28
N LEU A 11 -3.36 -6.22 -15.64
CA LEU A 11 -3.41 -6.02 -14.18
C LEU A 11 -4.31 -7.05 -13.49
N ILE A 12 -5.49 -7.34 -14.06
CA ILE A 12 -6.49 -8.17 -13.38
C ILE A 12 -6.10 -9.67 -13.44
N ALA A 13 -5.60 -10.20 -14.56
CA ALA A 13 -5.27 -11.63 -14.67
C ALA A 13 -4.13 -12.17 -13.74
N PRO A 14 -2.99 -11.48 -13.54
CA PRO A 14 -1.96 -11.91 -12.60
C PRO A 14 -2.36 -11.63 -11.15
N ALA A 15 -3.06 -10.52 -10.87
CA ALA A 15 -3.66 -10.27 -9.56
C ALA A 15 -4.66 -11.39 -9.22
N ILE A 16 -5.54 -11.77 -10.16
CA ILE A 16 -6.44 -12.91 -10.06
C ILE A 16 -5.68 -14.23 -9.85
N ARG A 17 -4.53 -14.48 -10.49
CA ARG A 17 -3.76 -15.72 -10.27
C ARG A 17 -3.07 -15.78 -8.92
N TYR A 18 -2.58 -14.65 -8.42
CA TYR A 18 -2.04 -14.54 -7.05
C TYR A 18 -3.18 -14.71 -6.03
N PHE A 19 -4.34 -14.09 -6.28
CA PHE A 19 -5.58 -14.28 -5.52
C PHE A 19 -6.15 -15.71 -5.59
N ARG A 20 -6.01 -16.42 -6.72
CA ARG A 20 -6.58 -17.77 -6.94
C ARG A 20 -5.85 -18.86 -6.18
N HIS A 21 -4.59 -18.63 -5.80
CA HIS A 21 -3.85 -19.56 -4.94
C HIS A 21 -4.21 -19.37 -3.45
N LEU A 22 -4.85 -18.26 -3.13
CA LEU A 22 -5.52 -18.05 -1.86
C LEU A 22 -6.99 -18.49 -2.01
N SER A 23 -7.53 -19.09 -0.96
CA SER A 23 -8.90 -19.62 -0.85
C SER A 23 -9.99 -18.52 -0.86
N ILE A 24 -9.83 -17.46 -1.66
CA ILE A 24 -10.65 -16.25 -1.57
C ILE A 24 -11.93 -16.35 -2.44
N TYR A 25 -12.02 -17.22 -3.46
CA TYR A 25 -13.23 -17.26 -4.29
C TYR A 25 -14.49 -17.63 -3.49
N ASP A 26 -14.41 -18.64 -2.62
CA ASP A 26 -15.53 -19.04 -1.77
C ASP A 26 -15.82 -17.99 -0.68
N GLU A 27 -14.81 -17.26 -0.20
CA GLU A 27 -14.92 -16.16 0.76
C GLU A 27 -15.40 -14.82 0.17
N LEU A 28 -15.09 -14.54 -1.10
CA LEU A 28 -15.59 -13.39 -1.87
C LEU A 28 -17.09 -13.49 -2.11
N THR A 29 -17.60 -14.72 -2.25
CA THR A 29 -19.03 -15.03 -2.36
C THR A 29 -19.69 -15.31 -1.02
N ASP A 30 -18.92 -15.32 0.07
CA ASP A 30 -19.47 -15.49 1.42
C ASP A 30 -19.98 -14.15 1.94
N PHE A 31 -21.26 -13.89 1.66
CA PHE A 31 -22.00 -12.75 2.17
C PHE A 31 -22.49 -12.95 3.61
N SER A 32 -21.98 -13.94 4.35
CA SER A 32 -22.43 -14.18 5.72
C SER A 32 -22.26 -12.94 6.59
N PRO A 33 -23.18 -12.70 7.54
CA PRO A 33 -23.02 -11.63 8.50
C PRO A 33 -21.72 -11.84 9.30
N LEU A 34 -20.93 -10.78 9.46
CA LEU A 34 -19.78 -10.77 10.35
C LEU A 34 -20.23 -10.63 11.79
N THR A 35 -19.62 -11.40 12.68
CA THR A 35 -19.78 -11.15 14.12
C THR A 35 -19.22 -9.76 14.48
N PRO A 36 -19.86 -9.02 15.41
CA PRO A 36 -19.42 -7.68 15.80
C PRO A 36 -17.99 -7.65 16.36
N PHE A 37 -17.53 -8.78 16.91
CA PHE A 37 -16.14 -8.95 17.35
C PHE A 37 -15.13 -8.75 16.22
N ILE A 38 -15.37 -9.37 15.06
CA ILE A 38 -14.47 -9.32 13.90
C ILE A 38 -14.46 -7.90 13.31
N GLN A 39 -15.63 -7.26 13.21
CA GLN A 39 -15.73 -5.88 12.76
C GLN A 39 -14.92 -4.92 13.64
N ASN A 40 -15.01 -5.08 14.96
CA ASN A 40 -14.23 -4.24 15.87
C ASN A 40 -12.72 -4.48 15.71
N GLN A 41 -12.29 -5.73 15.50
CA GLN A 41 -10.89 -6.03 15.18
C GLN A 41 -10.44 -5.38 13.87
N LEU A 42 -11.24 -5.48 12.80
CA LEU A 42 -10.96 -4.83 11.51
C LEU A 42 -10.83 -3.32 11.66
N ARG A 43 -11.80 -2.69 12.35
CA ARG A 43 -11.81 -1.27 12.64
C ARG A 43 -10.52 -0.82 13.32
N GLU A 44 -10.11 -1.51 14.37
CA GLU A 44 -8.89 -1.19 15.13
C GLU A 44 -7.63 -1.32 14.27
N VAL A 45 -7.57 -2.32 13.38
CA VAL A 45 -6.48 -2.46 12.41
C VAL A 45 -6.43 -1.28 11.44
N TYR A 46 -7.56 -0.91 10.85
CA TYR A 46 -7.62 0.21 9.90
C TYR A 46 -7.28 1.55 10.57
N LEU A 47 -7.77 1.80 11.79
CA LEU A 47 -7.44 3.01 12.56
C LEU A 47 -5.95 3.07 12.89
N THR A 48 -5.35 1.93 13.23
CA THR A 48 -3.89 1.83 13.47
C THR A 48 -3.08 2.12 12.21
N LEU A 49 -3.54 1.65 11.05
CA LEU A 49 -2.85 1.90 9.79
C LEU A 49 -2.99 3.35 9.35
N SER A 50 -4.17 3.93 9.52
CA SER A 50 -4.42 5.35 9.26
C SER A 50 -3.53 6.23 10.14
N SER A 51 -3.44 5.94 11.45
CA SER A 51 -2.56 6.68 12.36
C SER A 51 -1.07 6.46 12.05
N ALA A 52 -0.66 5.26 11.67
CA ALA A 52 0.71 4.98 11.24
C ALA A 52 1.10 5.80 10.01
N LEU A 53 0.21 5.89 9.01
CA LEU A 53 0.44 6.69 7.80
C LEU A 53 0.45 8.19 8.10
N ALA A 54 -0.40 8.68 9.00
CA ALA A 54 -0.33 10.06 9.47
C ALA A 54 1.00 10.35 10.18
N CYS A 55 1.46 9.47 11.07
CA CYS A 55 2.77 9.57 11.70
C CYS A 55 3.92 9.53 10.66
N MET A 56 3.81 8.69 9.63
CA MET A 56 4.79 8.63 8.54
C MET A 56 4.83 9.94 7.74
N ALA A 57 3.67 10.48 7.36
CA ALA A 57 3.56 11.75 6.66
C ALA A 57 4.19 12.90 7.47
N LEU A 58 3.88 12.97 8.76
CA LEU A 58 4.49 13.93 9.68
C LEU A 58 6.02 13.75 9.73
N GLY A 59 6.52 12.53 9.88
CA GLY A 59 7.96 12.27 9.90
C GLY A 59 8.66 12.73 8.62
N TYR A 60 8.01 12.50 7.47
CA TYR A 60 8.53 12.91 6.17
C TYR A 60 8.56 14.44 5.98
N GLU A 61 7.47 15.13 6.31
CA GLU A 61 7.37 16.60 6.23
C GLU A 61 8.39 17.31 7.14
N LEU A 62 8.59 16.79 8.36
CA LEU A 62 9.57 17.34 9.28
C LEU A 62 11.00 17.16 8.76
N ASN A 63 11.27 16.03 8.11
CA ASN A 63 12.57 15.81 7.47
C ASN A 63 12.79 16.72 6.26
N LEU A 64 11.75 17.03 5.48
CA LEU A 64 11.86 18.00 4.37
C LEU A 64 12.27 19.39 4.87
N HIS A 65 11.70 19.84 6.00
CA HIS A 65 11.96 21.15 6.57
C HIS A 65 13.34 21.25 7.22
N TRP A 66 13.72 20.26 8.02
CA TRP A 66 14.96 20.34 8.81
C TRP A 66 16.16 19.61 8.22
N LYS A 67 15.97 18.75 7.22
CA LYS A 67 17.06 17.97 6.56
C LYS A 67 18.00 17.26 7.55
N ILE A 68 17.46 16.81 8.68
CA ILE A 68 18.19 16.11 9.75
C ILE A 68 18.28 14.60 9.49
N GLY A 69 17.46 14.06 8.57
CA GLY A 69 17.43 12.66 8.20
C GLY A 69 18.78 12.17 7.68
N GLY A 70 19.26 11.08 8.26
CA GLY A 70 20.60 10.54 7.97
C GLY A 70 20.77 9.13 8.53
N PHE A 71 22.00 8.64 8.55
CA PHE A 71 22.30 7.27 8.99
C PHE A 71 21.77 6.94 10.39
N MET A 72 21.85 7.91 11.32
CA MET A 72 21.38 7.71 12.70
C MET A 72 19.87 7.41 12.79
N SER A 73 19.04 8.02 11.94
CA SER A 73 17.60 7.74 11.95
C SER A 73 17.28 6.33 11.44
N VAL A 74 18.11 5.78 10.54
CA VAL A 74 18.01 4.39 10.07
C VAL A 74 18.36 3.41 11.18
N VAL A 75 19.43 3.67 11.94
CA VAL A 75 19.80 2.83 13.10
C VAL A 75 18.67 2.79 14.13
N VAL A 76 18.06 3.94 14.41
CA VAL A 76 16.91 4.03 15.32
C VAL A 76 15.70 3.26 14.77
N PHE A 77 15.42 3.35 13.47
CA PHE A 77 14.34 2.59 12.83
C PHE A 77 14.55 1.07 12.92
N VAL A 78 15.77 0.60 12.67
CA VAL A 78 16.13 -0.82 12.77
C VAL A 78 16.00 -1.31 14.22
N GLY A 79 16.49 -0.54 15.19
CA GLY A 79 16.35 -0.86 16.61
C GLY A 79 14.88 -0.93 17.07
N MET A 80 14.04 -0.02 16.56
CA MET A 80 12.60 -0.02 16.88
C MET A 80 11.87 -1.20 16.24
N SER A 81 12.21 -1.53 14.99
CA SER A 81 11.68 -2.70 14.30
C SER A 81 12.07 -4.00 15.01
N ALA A 82 13.32 -4.12 15.48
CA ALA A 82 13.76 -5.26 16.28
C ALA A 82 12.99 -5.38 17.60
N SER A 83 12.74 -4.25 18.28
CA SER A 83 11.99 -4.19 19.54
C SER A 83 10.54 -4.67 19.41
N PHE A 84 9.95 -4.58 18.21
CA PHE A 84 8.61 -5.12 17.95
C PHE A 84 8.57 -6.65 18.10
N PHE A 85 9.58 -7.37 17.59
CA PHE A 85 9.65 -8.83 17.67
C PHE A 85 9.77 -9.34 19.12
N PHE A 86 10.48 -8.60 19.96
CA PHE A 86 10.61 -8.92 21.38
C PHE A 86 9.36 -8.58 22.21
N THR A 87 8.43 -7.80 21.65
CA THR A 87 7.22 -7.41 22.38
C THR A 87 6.16 -8.49 22.27
N PRO A 88 5.73 -9.12 23.37
CA PRO A 88 4.74 -10.20 23.33
C PRO A 88 3.35 -9.75 22.86
N ARG A 89 2.58 -10.67 22.27
CA ARG A 89 1.28 -10.41 21.58
C ARG A 89 0.19 -9.81 22.48
N TRP A 90 0.20 -10.11 23.77
CA TRP A 90 -0.81 -9.60 24.71
C TRP A 90 -0.60 -8.14 25.11
N ARG A 91 0.61 -7.57 24.93
CA ARG A 91 0.90 -6.16 25.21
C ARG A 91 0.55 -5.28 24.00
N GLN A 92 -0.72 -5.27 23.62
CA GLN A 92 -1.22 -4.60 22.41
C GLN A 92 -0.89 -3.10 22.38
N GLY A 93 -1.09 -2.37 23.49
CA GLY A 93 -0.77 -0.94 23.55
C GLY A 93 0.72 -0.61 23.34
N ARG A 94 1.63 -1.47 23.83
CA ARG A 94 3.08 -1.28 23.57
C ARG A 94 3.42 -1.51 22.10
N ARG A 95 2.83 -2.53 21.47
CA ARG A 95 3.02 -2.79 20.04
C ARG A 95 2.51 -1.63 19.18
N PHE A 96 1.37 -1.06 19.54
CA PHE A 96 0.84 0.14 18.91
C PHE A 96 1.81 1.32 18.99
N CYS A 97 2.31 1.67 20.18
CA CYS A 97 3.27 2.76 20.34
C CYS A 97 4.58 2.51 19.56
N ILE A 98 5.09 1.28 19.61
CA ILE A 98 6.30 0.90 18.86
C ILE A 98 6.07 1.07 17.36
N LEU A 99 4.90 0.67 16.85
CA LEU A 99 4.52 0.82 15.45
C LEU A 99 4.43 2.30 15.04
N MET A 100 3.82 3.17 15.85
CA MET A 100 3.74 4.61 15.55
C MET A 100 5.12 5.25 15.47
N ILE A 101 6.00 4.93 16.43
CA ILE A 101 7.38 5.44 16.45
C ILE A 101 8.14 4.89 15.23
N ALA A 102 8.00 3.60 14.91
CA ALA A 102 8.64 3.01 13.75
C ALA A 102 8.14 3.65 12.44
N ALA A 103 6.83 3.89 12.30
CA ALA A 103 6.24 4.54 11.13
C ALA A 103 6.71 5.99 10.97
N PHE A 104 6.74 6.76 12.06
CA PHE A 104 7.30 8.12 12.07
C PHE A 104 8.77 8.12 11.63
N ARG A 105 9.58 7.21 12.19
CA ARG A 105 11.01 7.09 11.85
C ARG A 105 11.23 6.63 10.41
N LEU A 106 10.37 5.76 9.90
CA LEU A 106 10.38 5.34 8.50
C LEU A 106 10.12 6.54 7.57
N GLY A 107 9.09 7.36 7.88
CA GLY A 107 8.81 8.60 7.15
C GLY A 107 9.97 9.59 7.19
N PHE A 108 10.60 9.76 8.36
CA PHE A 108 11.76 10.62 8.54
C PHE A 108 12.99 10.16 7.74
N CYS A 109 13.19 8.86 7.57
CA CYS A 109 14.28 8.29 6.77
C CYS A 109 13.95 8.15 5.28
N MET A 110 12.70 8.40 4.89
CA MET A 110 12.18 7.99 3.58
C MET A 110 12.95 8.62 2.43
N TYR A 111 13.43 9.87 2.59
CA TYR A 111 14.28 10.53 1.59
C TYR A 111 15.56 9.73 1.27
N LEU A 112 16.26 9.23 2.30
CA LEU A 112 17.49 8.46 2.13
C LEU A 112 17.21 7.06 1.59
N VAL A 113 16.13 6.43 2.06
CA VAL A 113 15.69 5.12 1.54
C VAL A 113 15.31 5.20 0.07
N ILE A 114 14.56 6.23 -0.32
CA ILE A 114 14.17 6.47 -1.71
C ILE A 114 15.41 6.77 -2.56
N SER A 115 16.30 7.66 -2.12
CA SER A 115 17.54 7.98 -2.85
C SER A 115 18.43 6.74 -3.04
N TYR A 116 18.60 5.92 -2.00
CA TYR A 116 19.37 4.67 -2.08
C TYR A 116 18.70 3.62 -2.97
N CYS A 117 17.39 3.40 -2.83
CA CYS A 117 16.63 2.49 -3.68
C CYS A 117 16.68 2.93 -5.14
N LEU A 118 16.53 4.23 -5.41
CA LEU A 118 16.62 4.79 -6.75
C LEU A 118 17.98 4.56 -7.38
N HIS A 119 19.05 4.87 -6.65
CA HIS A 119 20.41 4.64 -7.14
C HIS A 119 20.66 3.15 -7.43
N ARG A 120 20.21 2.26 -6.55
CA ARG A 120 20.37 0.81 -6.72
C ARG A 120 19.51 0.24 -7.86
N ILE A 121 18.30 0.78 -8.05
CA ILE A 121 17.40 0.41 -9.15
C ILE A 121 17.96 0.93 -10.48
N ASP A 122 18.48 2.15 -10.52
CA ASP A 122 19.10 2.74 -11.70
C ASP A 122 20.31 1.90 -12.15
N ASP A 123 21.22 1.54 -11.25
CA ASP A 123 22.33 0.61 -11.55
C ASP A 123 21.81 -0.74 -12.08
N MET A 124 20.81 -1.32 -11.41
CA MET A 124 20.24 -2.61 -11.81
C MET A 124 19.52 -2.58 -13.15
N ILE A 125 18.94 -1.45 -13.55
CA ILE A 125 18.20 -1.29 -14.79
C ILE A 125 19.14 -0.87 -15.92
N ARG A 126 20.13 -0.03 -15.65
CA ARG A 126 21.15 0.40 -16.62
C ARG A 126 21.98 -0.78 -17.12
N ASP A 127 22.35 -1.69 -16.23
CA ASP A 127 23.03 -2.95 -16.59
C ASP A 127 22.14 -3.93 -17.38
N ARG A 128 20.81 -3.79 -17.30
CA ARG A 128 19.88 -4.82 -17.77
C ARG A 128 19.04 -4.41 -18.99
N CYS A 129 18.79 -3.12 -19.21
CA CYS A 129 17.86 -2.61 -20.23
C CYS A 129 18.50 -1.76 -21.34
N GLY A 130 19.74 -1.26 -21.19
CA GLY A 130 20.26 -0.22 -22.09
C GLY A 130 19.51 1.11 -21.89
N GLY A 131 20.23 2.23 -22.00
CA GLY A 131 19.86 3.53 -21.41
C GLY A 131 18.53 4.18 -21.81
N ASP A 132 17.77 3.65 -22.78
CA ASP A 132 16.60 4.33 -23.38
C ASP A 132 15.25 3.59 -23.22
N SER A 133 15.15 2.62 -22.31
CA SER A 133 13.86 1.94 -22.06
C SER A 133 12.82 2.91 -21.48
N MET A 134 11.62 2.95 -22.07
CA MET A 134 10.41 3.67 -21.60
C MET A 134 10.09 3.43 -20.10
N ILE A 135 10.53 2.29 -19.58
CA ILE A 135 10.44 1.90 -18.16
C ILE A 135 11.32 2.75 -17.26
N ILE A 136 12.55 3.10 -17.69
CA ILE A 136 13.42 4.04 -16.97
C ILE A 136 12.70 5.38 -16.86
N ARG A 137 12.09 5.86 -17.97
CA ARG A 137 11.27 7.08 -17.94
C ARG A 137 10.04 6.98 -17.05
N LEU A 138 9.37 5.83 -16.94
CA LEU A 138 8.21 5.64 -16.06
C LEU A 138 8.59 5.56 -14.58
N ILE A 139 9.75 4.97 -14.26
CA ILE A 139 10.31 4.91 -12.91
C ILE A 139 10.84 6.29 -12.53
N ASP A 140 11.58 6.95 -13.41
CA ASP A 140 11.93 8.36 -13.28
C ASP A 140 10.67 9.17 -13.08
N LEU A 141 9.59 9.00 -13.86
CA LEU A 141 8.33 9.73 -13.66
C LEU A 141 7.66 9.47 -12.30
N PHE A 142 7.75 8.24 -11.79
CA PHE A 142 7.19 7.85 -10.50
C PHE A 142 8.02 8.39 -9.33
N PHE A 143 9.31 8.62 -9.53
CA PHE A 143 10.27 9.04 -8.50
C PHE A 143 10.76 10.49 -8.62
N THR A 144 10.55 11.14 -9.77
CA THR A 144 10.60 12.60 -9.97
C THR A 144 9.31 13.25 -9.48
N MET A 145 8.42 12.49 -8.85
CA MET A 145 7.31 13.04 -8.07
C MET A 145 7.90 14.09 -7.11
N ASP A 146 7.40 15.32 -7.22
CA ASP A 146 7.73 16.37 -6.27
C ASP A 146 7.61 15.82 -4.85
N PRO A 147 8.54 16.14 -3.94
CA PRO A 147 8.53 15.60 -2.60
C PRO A 147 7.18 15.80 -1.89
N SER A 148 6.42 16.86 -2.22
CA SER A 148 5.06 17.10 -1.73
C SER A 148 4.04 16.02 -2.14
N ASN A 149 4.17 15.40 -3.31
CA ASN A 149 3.25 14.38 -3.81
C ASN A 149 3.35 13.08 -3.00
N LEU A 150 4.51 12.78 -2.43
CA LEU A 150 4.70 11.59 -1.59
C LEU A 150 3.96 11.71 -0.26
N SER A 151 4.02 12.89 0.37
CA SER A 151 3.25 13.19 1.58
C SER A 151 1.75 13.05 1.33
N ASN A 152 1.28 13.60 0.21
CA ASN A 152 -0.11 13.47 -0.23
C ASN A 152 -0.53 12.01 -0.49
N ALA A 153 0.40 11.16 -0.95
CA ALA A 153 0.13 9.73 -1.12
C ALA A 153 -0.08 9.02 0.23
N PHE A 154 0.70 9.36 1.26
CA PHE A 154 0.49 8.83 2.62
C PHE A 154 -0.85 9.28 3.21
N ILE A 155 -1.19 10.56 3.04
CA ILE A 155 -2.47 11.11 3.50
C ILE A 155 -3.63 10.42 2.78
N GLY A 156 -3.56 10.27 1.45
CA GLY A 156 -4.58 9.58 0.67
C GLY A 156 -4.74 8.11 1.09
N ALA A 157 -3.64 7.39 1.36
CA ALA A 157 -3.70 6.03 1.85
C ALA A 157 -4.30 5.95 3.28
N GLY A 158 -4.02 6.95 4.13
CA GLY A 158 -4.61 7.08 5.46
C GLY A 158 -6.13 7.32 5.41
N ILE A 159 -6.58 8.11 4.43
CA ILE A 159 -8.02 8.34 4.16
C ILE A 159 -8.70 7.05 3.73
N VAL A 160 -8.09 6.26 2.83
CA VAL A 160 -8.65 4.96 2.42
C VAL A 160 -8.88 4.06 3.65
N PHE A 161 -7.89 3.93 4.53
CA PHE A 161 -8.09 3.14 5.76
C PHE A 161 -9.16 3.74 6.67
N LEU A 162 -9.26 5.05 6.77
CA LEU A 162 -10.33 5.69 7.55
C LEU A 162 -11.72 5.38 6.97
N CYS A 163 -11.88 5.42 5.65
CA CYS A 163 -13.12 5.04 4.98
C CYS A 163 -13.47 3.55 5.20
N PHE A 164 -12.49 2.66 5.16
CA PHE A 164 -12.70 1.24 5.49
C PHE A 164 -13.03 1.03 6.98
N ALA A 165 -12.44 1.81 7.88
CA ALA A 165 -12.79 1.83 9.29
C ALA A 165 -14.25 2.26 9.50
N MET A 166 -14.70 3.31 8.79
CA MET A 166 -16.10 3.72 8.81
C MET A 166 -17.02 2.65 8.21
N ALA A 167 -16.66 2.08 7.06
CA ALA A 167 -17.43 1.02 6.41
C ALA A 167 -17.62 -0.22 7.31
N SER A 168 -16.61 -0.56 8.11
CA SER A 168 -16.69 -1.67 9.08
C SER A 168 -17.74 -1.49 10.17
N THR A 169 -18.21 -0.25 10.40
CA THR A 169 -19.26 0.06 11.39
C THR A 169 -20.63 0.26 10.78
N LEU A 170 -20.74 0.39 9.46
CA LEU A 170 -22.01 0.72 8.78
C LEU A 170 -22.83 -0.50 8.41
N THR A 171 -22.18 -1.63 8.10
CA THR A 171 -22.86 -2.83 7.58
C THR A 171 -22.28 -4.10 8.18
N GLU A 172 -23.16 -5.01 8.60
CA GLU A 172 -22.82 -6.33 9.16
C GLU A 172 -22.46 -7.37 8.10
N GLU A 173 -22.92 -7.19 6.87
CA GLU A 173 -22.68 -8.14 5.77
C GLU A 173 -21.30 -7.93 5.12
N ARG A 174 -20.54 -9.02 4.89
CA ARG A 174 -19.15 -8.92 4.42
C ARG A 174 -19.02 -8.22 3.08
N GLY A 175 -19.86 -8.60 2.12
CA GLY A 175 -19.79 -8.05 0.77
C GLY A 175 -20.07 -6.55 0.73
N TYR A 176 -21.08 -6.10 1.47
CA TYR A 176 -21.41 -4.67 1.56
C TYR A 176 -20.35 -3.88 2.33
N MET A 177 -19.73 -4.45 3.36
CA MET A 177 -18.64 -3.79 4.09
C MET A 177 -17.48 -3.42 3.14
N TYR A 178 -17.04 -4.35 2.29
CA TYR A 178 -15.95 -4.10 1.34
C TYR A 178 -16.36 -3.18 0.19
N ALA A 179 -17.56 -3.38 -0.37
CA ALA A 179 -18.08 -2.52 -1.42
C ALA A 179 -18.23 -1.07 -0.94
N ASN A 180 -18.80 -0.85 0.25
CA ASN A 180 -18.91 0.46 0.88
C ASN A 180 -17.53 1.06 1.16
N GLY A 181 -16.56 0.26 1.63
CA GLY A 181 -15.19 0.71 1.82
C GLY A 181 -14.56 1.27 0.55
N VAL A 182 -14.71 0.55 -0.58
CA VAL A 182 -14.20 0.99 -1.90
C VAL A 182 -14.96 2.22 -2.42
N LEU A 183 -16.28 2.25 -2.31
CA LEU A 183 -17.10 3.37 -2.80
C LEU A 183 -16.82 4.66 -2.01
N LEU A 184 -16.87 4.59 -0.67
CA LEU A 184 -16.60 5.74 0.19
C LEU A 184 -15.19 6.30 -0.02
N SER A 185 -14.18 5.41 -0.12
CA SER A 185 -12.82 5.86 -0.36
C SER A 185 -12.63 6.43 -1.77
N ALA A 186 -13.28 5.88 -2.79
CA ALA A 186 -13.27 6.43 -4.14
C ALA A 186 -13.86 7.84 -4.18
N ASP A 187 -15.01 8.08 -3.56
CA ASP A 187 -15.66 9.39 -3.53
C ASP A 187 -14.78 10.44 -2.84
N VAL A 188 -14.25 10.12 -1.65
CA VAL A 188 -13.38 11.05 -0.89
C VAL A 188 -12.07 11.31 -1.63
N LEU A 189 -11.47 10.28 -2.25
CA LEU A 189 -10.24 10.46 -3.03
C LEU A 189 -10.46 11.26 -4.31
N LEU A 190 -11.58 11.07 -5.01
CA LEU A 190 -11.91 11.87 -6.20
C LEU A 190 -12.08 13.35 -5.82
N TYR A 191 -12.73 13.63 -4.69
CA TYR A 191 -12.81 14.99 -4.15
C TYR A 191 -11.43 15.54 -3.77
N TRP A 192 -10.61 14.76 -3.05
CA TRP A 192 -9.24 15.16 -2.66
C TRP A 192 -8.35 15.44 -3.87
N LEU A 193 -8.45 14.62 -4.92
CA LEU A 193 -7.67 14.74 -6.16
C LEU A 193 -8.22 15.81 -7.12
N SER A 194 -9.47 16.25 -6.94
CA SER A 194 -10.09 17.32 -7.72
C SER A 194 -9.33 18.65 -7.54
N SER A 195 -8.85 18.92 -6.32
CA SER A 195 -8.03 20.09 -5.98
C SER A 195 -6.71 20.17 -6.75
N TYR A 196 -6.23 19.05 -7.32
CA TYR A 196 -4.98 18.99 -8.07
C TYR A 196 -5.16 19.30 -9.57
N ALA A 197 -6.34 19.81 -9.99
CA ALA A 197 -6.83 20.16 -11.34
C ALA A 197 -5.85 20.02 -12.53
N SER A 198 -4.71 20.70 -12.50
CA SER A 198 -3.75 20.83 -13.62
C SER A 198 -2.65 19.77 -13.70
N ASN A 199 -2.54 18.83 -12.75
CA ASN A 199 -1.43 17.88 -12.74
C ASN A 199 -1.57 16.77 -13.82
N PRO A 200 -0.61 16.62 -14.75
CA PRO A 200 -0.67 15.58 -15.80
C PRO A 200 -0.58 14.15 -15.24
N TYR A 201 -0.11 13.99 -14.01
CA TYR A 201 0.07 12.68 -13.34
C TYR A 201 -1.18 12.14 -12.63
N LYS A 202 -2.26 12.92 -12.56
CA LYS A 202 -3.53 12.53 -11.93
C LYS A 202 -4.07 11.15 -12.29
N PRO A 203 -4.19 10.75 -13.58
CA PRO A 203 -4.78 9.46 -13.92
C PRO A 203 -3.95 8.29 -13.36
N ASN A 204 -2.62 8.44 -13.31
CA ASN A 204 -1.72 7.43 -12.75
C ASN A 204 -1.91 7.30 -11.22
N VAL A 205 -2.09 8.43 -10.53
CA VAL A 205 -2.34 8.45 -9.08
C VAL A 205 -3.70 7.83 -8.74
N ILE A 206 -4.75 8.18 -9.48
CA ILE A 206 -6.09 7.58 -9.32
C ILE A 206 -6.03 6.06 -9.54
N LEU A 207 -5.35 5.62 -10.60
CA LEU A 207 -5.16 4.19 -10.88
C LEU A 207 -4.40 3.47 -9.76
N GLY A 208 -3.36 4.12 -9.21
CA GLY A 208 -2.60 3.58 -8.06
C GLY A 208 -3.48 3.39 -6.83
N PHE A 209 -4.30 4.38 -6.49
CA PHE A 209 -5.25 4.28 -5.37
C PHE A 209 -6.33 3.24 -5.60
N PHE A 210 -6.81 3.06 -6.84
CA PHE A 210 -7.74 1.98 -7.18
C PHE A 210 -7.17 0.60 -6.86
N PHE A 211 -5.92 0.32 -7.26
CA PHE A 211 -5.25 -0.94 -6.90
C PHE A 211 -5.00 -1.08 -5.40
N PHE A 212 -4.69 0.03 -4.73
CA PHE A 212 -4.52 0.04 -3.29
C PHE A 212 -5.83 -0.31 -2.55
N MET A 213 -6.97 0.26 -2.94
CA MET A 213 -8.29 -0.09 -2.38
C MET A 213 -8.63 -1.57 -2.58
N LEU A 214 -8.37 -2.11 -3.79
CA LEU A 214 -8.59 -3.53 -4.07
C LEU A 214 -7.70 -4.43 -3.21
N TYR A 215 -6.44 -4.04 -3.00
CA TYR A 215 -5.52 -4.75 -2.12
C TYR A 215 -5.98 -4.71 -0.65
N VAL A 216 -6.45 -3.55 -0.17
CA VAL A 216 -7.00 -3.44 1.19
C VAL A 216 -8.22 -4.34 1.34
N ALA A 217 -9.15 -4.36 0.38
CA ALA A 217 -10.30 -5.26 0.40
C ALA A 217 -9.86 -6.74 0.42
N ALA A 218 -8.90 -7.12 -0.43
CA ALA A 218 -8.31 -8.46 -0.48
C ALA A 218 -7.76 -8.93 0.87
N TYR A 219 -6.87 -8.11 1.43
CA TYR A 219 -6.16 -8.43 2.65
C TYR A 219 -7.12 -8.54 3.83
N SER A 220 -8.17 -7.71 3.81
CA SER A 220 -9.18 -7.73 4.87
C SER A 220 -9.95 -9.05 4.90
N GLN A 221 -10.15 -9.69 3.75
CA GLN A 221 -10.69 -11.05 3.67
C GLN A 221 -9.74 -12.05 4.32
N GLU A 222 -8.45 -12.04 3.95
CA GLU A 222 -7.41 -12.88 4.59
C GLU A 222 -7.38 -12.69 6.11
N MET A 223 -7.53 -11.45 6.57
CA MET A 223 -7.51 -11.12 7.98
C MET A 223 -8.71 -11.69 8.74
N VAL A 224 -9.91 -11.66 8.14
CA VAL A 224 -11.10 -12.30 8.74
C VAL A 224 -10.86 -13.80 8.96
N VAL A 225 -10.22 -14.47 8.01
CA VAL A 225 -9.87 -15.90 8.13
C VAL A 225 -8.85 -16.14 9.24
N GLN A 226 -7.82 -15.30 9.32
CA GLN A 226 -6.81 -15.42 10.37
C GLN A 226 -7.41 -15.19 11.77
N ILE A 227 -8.41 -14.31 11.90
CA ILE A 227 -9.14 -14.09 13.15
C ILE A 227 -9.95 -15.34 13.54
N HIS A 228 -10.62 -16.00 12.58
CA HIS A 228 -11.31 -17.28 12.82
C HIS A 228 -10.37 -18.40 13.27
N HIS A 229 -9.13 -18.40 12.78
CA HIS A 229 -8.07 -19.32 13.26
C HIS A 229 -7.46 -18.95 14.62
N GLY A 230 -8.05 -17.98 15.35
CA GLY A 230 -7.65 -17.61 16.70
C GLY A 230 -6.56 -16.55 16.79
N GLN A 231 -6.18 -15.91 15.67
CA GLN A 231 -5.24 -14.79 15.70
C GLN A 231 -6.00 -13.47 15.92
N THR A 232 -6.04 -12.99 17.17
CA THR A 232 -6.87 -11.82 17.56
C THR A 232 -6.04 -10.56 17.86
N CYS A 233 -4.77 -10.52 17.48
CA CYS A 233 -3.91 -9.37 17.73
C CYS A 233 -3.97 -8.37 16.56
N TRP A 234 -4.87 -7.39 16.64
CA TRP A 234 -4.98 -6.29 15.66
C TRP A 234 -3.63 -5.61 15.32
N ALA A 235 -2.81 -5.26 16.31
CA ALA A 235 -1.50 -4.64 16.06
C ALA A 235 -0.54 -5.51 15.23
N GLN A 236 -0.67 -6.85 15.30
CA GLN A 236 0.11 -7.76 14.46
C GLN A 236 -0.36 -7.72 13.00
N HIS A 237 -1.66 -7.75 12.77
CA HIS A 237 -2.23 -7.64 11.43
C HIS A 237 -1.96 -6.26 10.81
N ALA A 238 -1.91 -5.21 11.63
CA ALA A 238 -1.55 -3.87 11.18
C ALA A 238 -0.09 -3.81 10.69
N ILE A 239 0.88 -4.34 11.46
CA ILE A 239 2.28 -4.31 11.00
C ILE A 239 2.49 -5.20 9.77
N GLU A 240 1.80 -6.34 9.68
CA GLU A 240 1.89 -7.23 8.53
C GLU A 240 1.38 -6.55 7.27
N LEU A 241 0.24 -5.87 7.36
CA LEU A 241 -0.26 -5.06 6.25
C LEU A 241 0.68 -3.90 5.91
N PHE A 242 1.12 -3.16 6.93
CA PHE A 242 2.01 -2.00 6.77
C PHE A 242 3.34 -2.37 6.08
N THR A 243 3.93 -3.51 6.45
CA THR A 243 5.20 -3.99 5.87
C THR A 243 5.03 -4.65 4.51
N ARG A 244 3.84 -5.18 4.19
CA ARG A 244 3.53 -5.77 2.88
C ARG A 244 3.25 -4.73 1.80
N ILE A 245 2.77 -3.53 2.13
CA ILE A 245 2.44 -2.47 1.14
C ILE A 245 3.63 -2.09 0.23
N PRO A 246 4.84 -1.80 0.75
CA PRO A 246 5.99 -1.47 -0.10
C PRO A 246 6.45 -2.66 -0.97
N ALA A 247 6.43 -3.88 -0.41
CA ALA A 247 6.80 -5.10 -1.12
C ALA A 247 5.83 -5.40 -2.28
N PHE A 248 4.53 -5.17 -2.07
CA PHE A 248 3.50 -5.31 -3.08
C PHE A 248 3.66 -4.29 -4.21
N LEU A 249 3.91 -3.00 -3.89
CA LEU A 249 4.18 -1.96 -4.90
C LEU A 249 5.39 -2.32 -5.78
N VAL A 250 6.49 -2.75 -5.17
CA VAL A 250 7.69 -3.20 -5.90
C VAL A 250 7.39 -4.43 -6.75
N HIS A 251 6.62 -5.39 -6.23
CA HIS A 251 6.28 -6.61 -6.97
C HIS A 251 5.37 -6.34 -8.18
N ILE A 252 4.37 -5.46 -8.03
CA ILE A 252 3.52 -5.00 -9.14
C ILE A 252 4.38 -4.31 -10.20
N VAL A 253 5.19 -3.33 -9.81
CA VAL A 253 6.05 -2.59 -10.76
C VAL A 253 6.98 -3.56 -11.49
N CYS A 254 7.66 -4.46 -10.78
CA CYS A 254 8.55 -5.45 -11.39
C CYS A 254 7.81 -6.44 -12.32
N SER A 255 6.57 -6.82 -11.98
CA SER A 255 5.73 -7.70 -12.80
C SER A 255 5.29 -7.04 -14.11
N LEU A 256 5.01 -5.74 -14.10
CA LEU A 256 4.68 -4.95 -15.28
C LEU A 256 5.89 -4.83 -16.20
N ILE A 257 7.08 -4.59 -15.64
CA ILE A 257 8.36 -4.52 -16.37
C ILE A 257 8.67 -5.83 -17.10
N ARG A 258 8.49 -6.97 -16.43
CA ARG A 258 8.73 -8.30 -17.02
C ARG A 258 7.73 -8.67 -18.13
N ARG A 259 6.55 -8.05 -18.15
CA ARG A 259 5.52 -8.27 -19.16
C ARG A 259 5.72 -7.38 -20.38
N GLN A 260 6.07 -6.10 -20.18
CA GLN A 260 6.38 -5.19 -21.28
C GLN A 260 7.58 -5.69 -22.10
N ARG A 261 8.65 -6.13 -21.43
CA ARG A 261 9.81 -6.77 -22.08
C ARG A 261 9.42 -8.00 -22.92
N ARG A 262 8.43 -8.80 -22.49
CA ARG A 262 7.97 -9.97 -23.25
C ARG A 262 7.14 -9.59 -24.47
N ALA A 263 6.42 -8.47 -24.43
CA ALA A 263 5.68 -7.94 -25.56
C ALA A 263 6.62 -7.34 -26.62
N ASP A 264 7.68 -6.66 -26.19
CA ASP A 264 8.70 -6.10 -27.09
C ASP A 264 9.49 -7.22 -27.81
N LEU A 265 9.92 -8.26 -27.07
CA LEU A 265 10.58 -9.44 -27.64
C LEU A 265 9.72 -10.22 -28.65
N THR A 266 8.39 -10.22 -28.49
CA THR A 266 7.50 -10.82 -29.50
C THR A 266 7.30 -9.94 -30.72
N ASN A 267 7.53 -8.64 -30.62
CA ASN A 267 7.40 -7.71 -31.74
C ASN A 267 8.71 -7.62 -32.56
N ASP A 268 9.86 -7.90 -31.94
CA ASP A 268 11.16 -8.00 -32.63
C ASP A 268 11.37 -9.36 -33.36
N MET A 269 10.49 -10.35 -33.12
CA MET A 269 10.52 -11.66 -33.79
C MET A 269 9.47 -11.81 -34.92
N VAL A 270 8.78 -10.73 -35.29
CA VAL A 270 7.82 -10.64 -36.41
C VAL A 270 8.34 -9.62 -37.41
#